data_AF-A0A4W4H9D5-F1
#
_entry.id   AF-A0A4W4H9D5-F1
#
_cell.length_a   1.000
_cell.length_b   1.000
_cell.length_c   1.000
_cell.angle_alpha   90.00
_cell.angle_beta   90.00
_cell.angle_gamma   90.00
#
_symmetry.space_group_name_H-M   'P 1'
#
loop_
_entity.id
_entity.type
_entity.pdbx_description
1 polymer ?
#
loop_
_entity_poly.entity_id
_entity_poly.type
_entity_poly.pdbx_seq_one_letter_code
_entity_poly.pdbx_strand_id
1 'polypeptide(L)'
;MEAQRVSEMLTEVAMEERPVKPLDERAHLDRPVDSLQSSGAIFGLAVRLARRNCLLSELPKEEQDLIIEELRQCPWEQQNVECLSDMELSESIVKSIRETILSEVQESPFFSVITDKMVLVDDEKYIPVFVRYVDDCMPKVELLGFLPFDGSSDPDAQAKILSDILSEDWGLQMGFCRGQSFMCMGAGSQSLRKMALGFLESYPLAVNTPSESCGLAYWLAVSLHNEAITKVLGVVEDLLLFFDQSPRLHIELSQTMEGLLNTPREALAEVPETCLSRWKKTEDFFDILVDMLEGALSCLDSVSNNTNGSWSNSMSIHALILSTAIRESDFVIPLVILKNACAPLRNCSTVFRCGNPADIICELEKIPLIVESLSKMLENISVVHVSWFEEATQLAVKVAGALSYPETLGGCESLEVAYRETVSIPVLSGLIEEMKFNFSECHLRALRVLSLLPTCNPLPILPEASEKIYTIYQSDLPEPDKAEEDINTWASAWQEKHQDTSPPASISETLLHPEAKGHPNVTALLKLVAVLPSVSMECDLMKTTLNSLRTFLKNDNICRASKTTTVMLLMHRQTLQTLEEVVDKCMESDPKSHGFLSHVCTYTEYFGIV
;
A
#
# COMPACT_ATOMS: atom_id res chain seq x y z
N MET A 1 -23.59 17.27 -69.77
CA MET A 1 -24.21 15.92 -69.74
C MET A 1 -23.73 15.25 -68.48
N GLU A 2 -24.48 15.00 -67.41
CA GLU A 2 -25.84 15.29 -66.90
C GLU A 2 -25.74 14.71 -65.46
N ALA A 3 -25.73 15.51 -64.39
CA ALA A 3 -26.87 16.01 -63.61
C ALA A 3 -27.92 14.94 -63.16
N GLN A 4 -27.87 14.60 -61.85
CA GLN A 4 -28.96 14.75 -60.86
C GLN A 4 -30.11 13.71 -60.74
N ARG A 5 -30.25 13.07 -59.56
CA ARG A 5 -31.40 13.11 -58.58
C ARG A 5 -31.44 11.85 -57.65
N VAL A 6 -31.27 12.00 -56.33
CA VAL A 6 -32.29 12.14 -55.24
C VAL A 6 -33.07 10.85 -54.92
N SER A 7 -32.90 10.30 -53.70
CA SER A 7 -33.97 10.11 -52.71
C SER A 7 -33.43 9.57 -51.37
N GLU A 8 -33.88 10.20 -50.30
CA GLU A 8 -33.76 9.83 -48.88
C GLU A 8 -34.46 8.48 -48.59
N MET A 9 -33.94 7.73 -47.62
CA MET A 9 -34.76 6.94 -46.69
C MET A 9 -33.99 6.70 -45.38
N LEU A 10 -34.32 7.53 -44.40
CA LEU A 10 -34.22 7.22 -42.97
C LEU A 10 -35.04 5.94 -42.70
N THR A 11 -34.47 4.99 -41.96
CA THR A 11 -35.28 3.94 -41.32
C THR A 11 -34.87 3.85 -39.86
N GLU A 12 -35.79 4.29 -39.02
CA GLU A 12 -35.81 4.11 -37.57
C GLU A 12 -35.67 2.62 -37.21
N VAL A 13 -34.78 2.31 -36.28
CA VAL A 13 -34.86 1.04 -35.54
C VAL A 13 -35.36 1.39 -34.14
N ALA A 14 -36.62 1.04 -33.91
CA ALA A 14 -37.35 1.24 -32.67
C ALA A 14 -36.67 0.49 -31.51
N MET A 15 -36.50 1.18 -30.39
CA MET A 15 -36.25 0.59 -29.08
C MET A 15 -37.50 -0.17 -28.63
N GLU A 16 -37.42 -1.50 -28.59
CA GLU A 16 -38.37 -2.31 -27.82
C GLU A 16 -37.93 -2.30 -26.35
N GLU A 17 -38.52 -1.42 -25.55
CA GLU A 17 -38.53 -1.54 -24.10
C GLU A 17 -39.28 -2.83 -23.70
N ARG A 18 -38.58 -3.77 -23.08
CA ARG A 18 -39.22 -4.86 -22.32
C ARG A 18 -39.15 -4.52 -20.83
N PRO A 19 -40.25 -4.73 -20.09
CA PRO A 19 -40.39 -4.20 -18.74
C PRO A 19 -39.50 -4.98 -17.78
N VAL A 20 -38.58 -4.25 -17.15
CA VAL A 20 -37.87 -4.67 -15.94
C VAL A 20 -38.93 -4.91 -14.86
N LYS A 21 -39.00 -6.14 -14.35
CA LYS A 21 -39.76 -6.45 -13.13
C LYS A 21 -39.09 -5.69 -11.97
N PRO A 22 -39.82 -4.86 -11.22
CA PRO A 22 -39.26 -4.21 -10.05
C PRO A 22 -38.93 -5.28 -9.00
N LEU A 23 -37.67 -5.30 -8.56
CA LEU A 23 -37.29 -5.87 -7.28
C LEU A 23 -37.99 -5.06 -6.19
N ASP A 24 -38.51 -5.78 -5.20
CA ASP A 24 -39.52 -5.38 -4.24
C ASP A 24 -39.05 -4.23 -3.31
N GLU A 25 -39.14 -2.97 -3.79
CA GLU A 25 -39.00 -1.76 -2.99
C GLU A 25 -40.27 -1.52 -2.13
N ARG A 26 -40.64 -2.44 -1.24
CA ARG A 26 -41.70 -2.19 -0.25
C ARG A 26 -41.44 -2.88 1.08
N ALA A 27 -40.39 -2.45 1.77
CA ALA A 27 -40.25 -2.58 3.22
C ALA A 27 -39.32 -1.53 3.86
N HIS A 28 -39.30 -0.29 3.37
CA HIS A 28 -38.68 0.85 4.09
C HIS A 28 -39.59 2.07 3.92
N LEU A 29 -40.60 2.20 4.77
CA LEU A 29 -41.32 3.47 4.94
C LEU A 29 -40.95 4.04 6.32
N ASP A 30 -40.58 5.31 6.28
CA ASP A 30 -40.41 6.27 7.38
C ASP A 30 -39.19 6.08 8.31
N ARG A 31 -37.98 6.43 7.83
CA ARG A 31 -36.86 6.84 8.69
C ARG A 31 -36.64 8.36 8.59
N PRO A 32 -36.31 9.07 9.70
CA PRO A 32 -36.12 10.52 9.69
C PRO A 32 -34.81 10.88 8.97
N VAL A 33 -34.91 11.41 7.75
CA VAL A 33 -33.79 11.78 6.87
C VAL A 33 -32.92 12.91 7.46
N ASP A 34 -33.50 13.75 8.33
CA ASP A 34 -32.85 14.98 8.79
C ASP A 34 -31.81 14.73 9.91
N SER A 35 -31.99 13.70 10.76
CA SER A 35 -31.04 13.40 11.85
C SER A 35 -29.71 12.83 11.35
N LEU A 36 -29.73 12.07 10.24
CA LEU A 36 -28.53 11.53 9.60
C LEU A 36 -27.70 12.62 8.90
N GLN A 37 -28.36 13.63 8.33
CA GLN A 37 -27.65 14.79 7.77
C GLN A 37 -26.96 15.60 8.88
N SER A 38 -27.67 15.85 9.99
CA SER A 38 -27.10 16.54 11.17
C SER A 38 -25.94 15.77 11.79
N SER A 39 -26.03 14.44 11.91
CA SER A 39 -24.93 13.62 12.42
C SER A 39 -23.72 13.64 11.47
N GLY A 40 -23.94 13.58 10.15
CA GLY A 40 -22.88 13.68 9.15
C GLY A 40 -22.10 14.99 9.24
N ALA A 41 -22.78 16.12 9.46
CA ALA A 41 -22.13 17.42 9.65
C ALA A 41 -21.25 17.46 10.91
N ILE A 42 -21.75 16.92 12.04
CA ILE A 42 -20.98 16.81 13.28
C ILE A 42 -19.76 15.92 13.12
N PHE A 43 -19.95 14.73 12.53
CA PHE A 43 -18.86 13.78 12.33
C PHE A 43 -17.81 14.37 11.38
N GLY A 44 -18.23 14.99 10.28
CA GLY A 44 -17.33 15.69 9.35
C GLY A 44 -16.55 16.82 10.02
N LEU A 45 -17.18 17.62 10.89
CA LEU A 45 -16.49 18.65 11.67
C LEU A 45 -15.47 18.05 12.64
N ALA A 46 -15.84 17.02 13.39
CA ALA A 46 -14.94 16.33 14.30
C ALA A 46 -13.72 15.74 13.57
N VAL A 47 -13.94 15.13 12.40
CA VAL A 47 -12.85 14.64 11.55
C VAL A 47 -11.95 15.78 11.09
N ARG A 48 -12.50 16.89 10.57
CA ARG A 48 -11.71 18.04 10.10
C ARG A 48 -10.81 18.62 11.20
N LEU A 49 -11.34 18.76 12.42
CA LEU A 49 -10.58 19.25 13.58
C LEU A 49 -9.50 18.24 14.01
N ALA A 50 -9.85 16.96 14.11
CA ALA A 50 -8.91 15.90 14.44
C ALA A 50 -7.74 15.83 13.46
N ARG A 51 -8.00 16.01 12.16
CA ARG A 51 -6.98 15.99 11.10
C ARG A 51 -6.07 17.23 11.11
N ARG A 52 -6.54 18.35 11.66
CA ARG A 52 -5.72 19.53 12.00
C ARG A 52 -4.91 19.35 13.30
N ASN A 53 -5.01 18.20 13.98
CA ASN A 53 -4.47 17.95 15.32
C ASN A 53 -4.85 19.07 16.32
N CYS A 54 -6.07 19.58 16.22
CA CYS A 54 -6.57 20.62 17.11
C CYS A 54 -7.90 20.24 17.75
N LEU A 55 -8.07 20.70 18.98
CA LEU A 55 -9.36 20.69 19.68
C LEU A 55 -10.16 21.94 19.32
N LEU A 56 -11.49 21.85 19.38
CA LEU A 56 -12.37 22.99 19.12
C LEU A 56 -12.05 24.15 20.07
N SER A 57 -11.78 23.84 21.34
CA SER A 57 -11.38 24.81 22.36
C SER A 57 -10.05 25.52 22.10
N GLU A 58 -9.18 24.95 21.26
CA GLU A 58 -7.85 25.51 20.94
C GLU A 58 -7.89 26.50 19.76
N LEU A 59 -8.98 26.51 19.00
CA LEU A 59 -9.11 27.41 17.84
C LEU A 59 -9.23 28.89 18.24
N PRO A 60 -8.90 29.84 17.35
CA PRO A 60 -9.23 31.24 17.54
C PRO A 60 -10.73 31.43 17.78
N LYS A 61 -11.11 32.39 18.64
CA LYS A 61 -12.54 32.64 18.96
C LYS A 61 -13.41 32.87 17.73
N GLU A 62 -12.88 33.53 16.71
CA GLU A 62 -13.56 33.78 15.44
C GLU A 62 -13.91 32.48 14.71
N GLU A 63 -12.98 31.51 14.66
CA GLU A 63 -13.23 30.17 14.09
C GLU A 63 -14.20 29.37 14.97
N GLN A 64 -14.08 29.45 16.29
CA GLN A 64 -15.01 28.79 17.22
C GLN A 64 -16.45 29.28 17.02
N ASP A 65 -16.64 30.60 16.90
CA ASP A 65 -17.96 31.20 16.74
C ASP A 65 -18.61 30.77 15.41
N LEU A 66 -17.83 30.65 14.32
CA LEU A 66 -18.30 30.13 13.03
C LEU A 66 -18.73 28.67 13.13
N ILE A 67 -17.95 27.84 13.81
CA ILE A 67 -18.26 26.43 14.02
C ILE A 67 -19.53 26.27 14.88
N ILE A 68 -19.67 27.07 15.94
CA ILE A 68 -20.86 27.06 16.78
C ILE A 68 -22.10 27.51 15.98
N GLU A 69 -21.95 28.47 15.06
CA GLU A 69 -23.02 28.87 14.16
C GLU A 69 -23.41 27.74 13.19
N GLU A 70 -22.45 27.03 12.61
CA GLU A 70 -22.67 25.83 11.78
C GLU A 70 -23.42 24.74 12.56
N LEU A 71 -23.01 24.46 13.80
CA LEU A 71 -23.66 23.48 14.68
C LEU A 71 -25.11 23.86 15.03
N ARG A 72 -25.41 25.15 15.20
CA ARG A 72 -26.77 25.65 15.47
C ARG A 72 -27.71 25.53 14.26
N GLN A 73 -27.17 25.46 13.06
CA GLN A 73 -27.96 25.30 11.84
C GLN A 73 -28.34 23.83 11.57
N CYS A 74 -27.79 22.87 12.32
CA CYS A 74 -28.13 21.46 12.21
C CYS A 74 -29.57 21.19 12.71
N PRO A 75 -30.47 20.62 11.89
CA PRO A 75 -31.85 20.35 12.29
C PRO A 75 -31.94 19.16 13.28
N TRP A 76 -32.62 19.36 14.42
CA TRP A 76 -32.91 18.32 15.42
C TRP A 76 -34.42 18.23 15.69
N GLU A 77 -35.06 17.12 15.31
CA GLU A 77 -36.50 16.88 15.58
C GLU A 77 -36.77 16.12 16.90
N GLN A 78 -37.92 16.41 17.53
CA GLN A 78 -38.31 15.91 18.85
C GLN A 78 -39.01 14.53 18.87
N GLN A 79 -39.32 13.92 17.73
CA GLN A 79 -40.09 12.68 17.67
C GLN A 79 -39.27 11.49 17.17
N ASN A 80 -39.04 10.54 18.08
CA ASN A 80 -38.54 9.19 17.82
C ASN A 80 -37.34 9.12 16.85
N VAL A 81 -36.19 9.61 17.31
CA VAL A 81 -34.93 9.12 16.75
C VAL A 81 -34.85 7.65 17.16
N GLU A 82 -35.18 6.72 16.26
CA GLU A 82 -34.60 5.39 16.34
C GLU A 82 -33.10 5.62 16.39
N CYS A 83 -32.54 5.45 17.59
CA CYS A 83 -31.13 5.63 17.83
C CYS A 83 -30.40 4.71 16.85
N LEU A 84 -29.49 5.27 16.04
CA LEU A 84 -28.67 4.45 15.15
C LEU A 84 -28.09 3.31 15.98
N SER A 85 -28.15 2.09 15.45
CA SER A 85 -27.43 0.99 16.08
C SER A 85 -25.93 1.33 16.15
N ASP A 86 -25.21 0.75 17.11
CA ASP A 86 -23.75 0.89 17.22
C ASP A 86 -23.05 0.59 15.86
N MET A 87 -23.62 -0.31 15.05
CA MET A 87 -23.19 -0.60 13.68
C MET A 87 -23.38 0.60 12.74
N GLU A 88 -24.60 1.12 12.60
CA GLU A 88 -24.91 2.23 11.70
C GLU A 88 -24.16 3.52 12.09
N LEU A 89 -23.99 3.75 13.39
CA LEU A 89 -23.21 4.88 13.91
C LEU A 89 -21.74 4.75 13.48
N SER A 90 -21.16 3.56 13.64
CA SER A 90 -19.77 3.29 13.29
C SER A 90 -19.50 3.47 11.78
N GLU A 91 -20.42 2.99 10.93
CA GLU A 91 -20.33 3.15 9.49
C GLU A 91 -20.46 4.61 9.07
N SER A 92 -21.33 5.38 9.74
CA SER A 92 -21.47 6.82 9.47
C SER A 92 -20.20 7.59 9.82
N ILE A 93 -19.54 7.29 10.94
CA ILE A 93 -18.27 7.95 11.31
C ILE A 93 -17.18 7.58 10.30
N VAL A 94 -17.07 6.30 9.92
CA VAL A 94 -16.10 5.85 8.90
C VAL A 94 -16.36 6.51 7.54
N LYS A 95 -17.63 6.70 7.17
CA LYS A 95 -17.99 7.44 5.96
C LYS A 95 -17.49 8.89 6.03
N SER A 96 -17.73 9.60 7.14
CA SER A 96 -17.24 10.98 7.31
C SER A 96 -15.71 11.09 7.33
N ILE A 97 -15.02 10.08 7.90
CA ILE A 97 -13.56 9.97 7.81
C ILE A 97 -13.14 9.91 6.34
N ARG A 98 -13.74 9.00 5.56
CA ARG A 98 -13.44 8.82 4.14
C ARG A 98 -13.69 10.07 3.34
N GLU A 99 -14.85 10.70 3.49
CA GLU A 99 -15.21 11.94 2.81
C GLU A 99 -14.23 13.08 3.09
N THR A 100 -13.73 13.18 4.33
CA THR A 100 -12.74 14.19 4.68
C THR A 100 -11.38 13.91 4.04
N ILE A 101 -10.92 12.65 4.04
CA ILE A 101 -9.67 12.27 3.34
C ILE A 101 -9.79 12.60 1.84
N LEU A 102 -10.94 12.32 1.23
CA LEU A 102 -11.18 12.62 -0.18
C LEU A 102 -11.21 14.12 -0.46
N SER A 103 -11.74 14.94 0.46
CA SER A 103 -11.67 16.40 0.35
C SER A 103 -10.22 16.89 0.33
N GLU A 104 -9.36 16.37 1.22
CA GLU A 104 -7.93 16.72 1.24
C GLU A 104 -7.20 16.27 -0.02
N VAL A 105 -7.53 15.08 -0.54
CA VAL A 105 -7.03 14.59 -1.82
C VAL A 105 -7.50 15.48 -2.98
N GLN A 106 -8.68 16.09 -2.91
CA GLN A 106 -9.13 17.02 -3.95
C GLN A 106 -8.42 18.38 -3.87
N GLU A 107 -8.09 18.84 -2.66
CA GLU A 107 -7.30 20.07 -2.45
C GLU A 107 -5.85 19.91 -2.91
N SER A 108 -5.32 18.68 -2.85
CA SER A 108 -4.03 18.28 -3.42
C SER A 108 -4.26 17.32 -4.57
N PRO A 109 -4.54 17.82 -5.79
CA PRO A 109 -5.31 17.08 -6.79
C PRO A 109 -4.73 15.70 -7.09
N PHE A 110 -3.41 15.53 -7.03
CA PHE A 110 -2.75 14.28 -7.37
C PHE A 110 -2.64 13.33 -6.17
N PHE A 111 -2.90 12.06 -6.43
CA PHE A 111 -2.76 11.00 -5.44
C PHE A 111 -2.32 9.68 -6.06
N SER A 112 -2.00 8.71 -5.22
CA SER A 112 -1.80 7.33 -5.61
C SER A 112 -2.61 6.37 -4.74
N VAL A 113 -3.00 5.23 -5.32
CA VAL A 113 -3.71 4.16 -4.60
C VAL A 113 -2.73 3.04 -4.31
N ILE A 114 -2.71 2.57 -3.06
CA ILE A 114 -1.82 1.50 -2.60
C ILE A 114 -2.68 0.42 -1.95
N THR A 115 -2.44 -0.85 -2.25
CA THR A 115 -2.98 -1.98 -1.47
C THR A 115 -1.85 -2.79 -0.83
N ASP A 116 -2.15 -3.38 0.33
CA ASP A 116 -1.27 -4.35 0.99
C ASP A 116 -2.00 -5.71 1.08
N LYS A 117 -1.42 -6.64 1.85
CA LYS A 117 -1.86 -8.02 1.97
C LYS A 117 -3.32 -8.10 2.37
N MET A 118 -4.01 -9.03 1.72
CA MET A 118 -5.35 -9.42 2.09
C MET A 118 -5.42 -9.88 3.56
N VAL A 119 -6.44 -9.42 4.26
CA VAL A 119 -6.71 -9.74 5.66
C VAL A 119 -7.96 -10.58 5.75
N LEU A 120 -7.97 -11.53 6.67
CA LEU A 120 -9.14 -12.37 6.98
C LEU A 120 -9.84 -11.78 8.20
N VAL A 121 -11.13 -11.49 8.07
CA VAL A 121 -12.00 -10.95 9.11
C VAL A 121 -13.28 -11.76 9.08
N ASP A 122 -13.60 -12.46 10.18
CA ASP A 122 -14.82 -13.26 10.32
C ASP A 122 -15.05 -14.23 9.14
N ASP A 123 -13.98 -14.93 8.74
CA ASP A 123 -13.89 -15.84 7.58
C ASP A 123 -14.07 -15.18 6.19
N GLU A 124 -14.29 -13.87 6.15
CA GLU A 124 -14.36 -13.06 4.93
C GLU A 124 -13.02 -12.39 4.62
N LYS A 125 -12.73 -12.21 3.33
CA LYS A 125 -11.45 -11.67 2.85
C LYS A 125 -11.59 -10.21 2.47
N TYR A 126 -10.64 -9.40 2.92
CA TYR A 126 -10.61 -7.97 2.65
C TYR A 126 -9.24 -7.49 2.19
N ILE A 127 -9.21 -6.49 1.32
CA ILE A 127 -7.98 -5.86 0.84
C ILE A 127 -7.91 -4.43 1.41
N PRO A 128 -6.93 -4.11 2.27
CA PRO A 128 -6.76 -2.76 2.77
C PRO A 128 -6.31 -1.83 1.64
N VAL A 129 -6.94 -0.66 1.54
CA VAL A 129 -6.65 0.37 0.54
C VAL A 129 -6.16 1.62 1.23
N PHE A 130 -5.02 2.13 0.78
CA PHE A 130 -4.44 3.37 1.21
C PHE A 130 -4.40 4.38 0.06
N VAL A 131 -4.49 5.65 0.42
CA VAL A 131 -4.24 6.76 -0.50
C VAL A 131 -3.03 7.55 -0.05
N ARG A 132 -2.17 7.88 -1.02
CA ARG A 132 -1.00 8.73 -0.82
C ARG A 132 -1.18 10.03 -1.60
N TYR A 133 -1.03 11.17 -0.92
CA TYR A 133 -1.23 12.51 -1.49
C TYR A 133 -0.32 13.52 -0.75
N VAL A 134 -0.27 14.77 -1.17
CA VAL A 134 0.55 15.82 -0.52
C VAL A 134 -0.34 16.90 0.09
N ASP A 135 -0.50 16.92 1.40
CA ASP A 135 -1.22 17.99 2.07
C ASP A 135 -0.32 19.22 2.25
N ASP A 136 -0.66 20.32 1.56
CA ASP A 136 0.18 21.50 1.38
C ASP A 136 1.59 21.16 0.85
N CYS A 137 2.56 20.97 1.74
CA CYS A 137 3.94 20.59 1.42
C CYS A 137 4.30 19.18 1.92
N MET A 138 3.43 18.52 2.68
CA MET A 138 3.72 17.28 3.40
C MET A 138 3.01 16.07 2.78
N PRO A 139 3.74 15.06 2.28
CA PRO A 139 3.20 13.76 1.92
C PRO A 139 2.46 13.08 3.09
N LYS A 140 1.31 12.48 2.78
CA LYS A 140 0.49 11.69 3.72
C LYS A 140 0.15 10.33 3.11
N VAL A 141 -0.01 9.32 3.96
CA VAL A 141 -0.51 7.99 3.58
C VAL A 141 -1.61 7.59 4.56
N GLU A 142 -2.84 7.50 4.06
CA GLU A 142 -4.04 7.30 4.88
C GLU A 142 -4.77 6.03 4.46
N LEU A 143 -5.31 5.29 5.44
CA LEU A 143 -6.18 4.15 5.17
C LEU A 143 -7.55 4.67 4.72
N LEU A 144 -7.99 4.30 3.53
CA LEU A 144 -9.27 4.73 2.96
C LEU A 144 -10.41 3.73 3.26
N GLY A 145 -10.05 2.45 3.42
CA GLY A 145 -11.01 1.39 3.69
C GLY A 145 -10.50 0.00 3.37
N PHE A 146 -11.44 -0.94 3.35
CA PHE A 146 -11.22 -2.34 3.07
C PHE A 146 -12.13 -2.78 1.93
N LEU A 147 -11.56 -3.22 0.81
CA LEU A 147 -12.34 -3.78 -0.30
C LEU A 147 -12.71 -5.23 0.02
N PRO A 148 -13.98 -5.64 -0.13
CA PRO A 148 -14.38 -7.03 -0.02
C PRO A 148 -13.79 -7.86 -1.16
N PHE A 149 -13.31 -9.07 -0.87
CA PHE A 149 -12.73 -9.94 -1.86
C PHE A 149 -13.36 -11.34 -1.85
N ASP A 150 -14.01 -11.72 -2.95
CA ASP A 150 -14.51 -13.07 -3.15
C ASP A 150 -13.54 -13.86 -4.03
N GLY A 151 -12.85 -14.83 -3.43
CA GLY A 151 -11.90 -15.69 -4.14
C GLY A 151 -12.55 -16.76 -5.02
N SER A 152 -13.88 -16.91 -4.99
CA SER A 152 -14.65 -17.78 -5.88
C SER A 152 -15.16 -17.06 -7.12
N SER A 153 -15.11 -15.71 -7.12
CA SER A 153 -15.55 -14.87 -8.22
C SER A 153 -14.59 -14.96 -9.42
N ASP A 154 -15.13 -14.76 -10.62
CA ASP A 154 -14.32 -14.64 -11.83
C ASP A 154 -13.39 -13.41 -11.72
N PRO A 155 -12.10 -13.51 -12.12
CA PRO A 155 -11.17 -12.40 -11.94
C PRO A 155 -11.56 -11.09 -12.65
N ASP A 156 -12.25 -11.14 -13.80
CA ASP A 156 -12.73 -9.91 -14.47
C ASP A 156 -13.90 -9.29 -13.71
N ALA A 157 -14.85 -10.12 -13.27
CA ALA A 157 -15.98 -9.66 -12.46
C ALA A 157 -15.52 -9.06 -11.14
N GLN A 158 -14.59 -9.72 -10.45
CA GLN A 158 -14.01 -9.23 -9.21
C GLN A 158 -13.23 -7.94 -9.42
N ALA A 159 -12.42 -7.83 -10.49
CA ALA A 159 -11.70 -6.60 -10.81
C ALA A 159 -12.64 -5.41 -11.01
N LYS A 160 -13.77 -5.63 -11.71
CA LYS A 160 -14.80 -4.62 -11.92
C LYS A 160 -15.47 -4.18 -10.62
N ILE A 161 -15.85 -5.13 -9.75
CA ILE A 161 -16.44 -4.81 -8.44
C ILE A 161 -15.47 -3.96 -7.62
N LEU A 162 -14.20 -4.34 -7.57
CA LEU A 162 -13.18 -3.58 -6.83
C LEU A 162 -12.99 -2.18 -7.42
N SER A 163 -12.98 -2.02 -8.75
CA SER A 163 -12.87 -0.70 -9.38
C SER A 163 -14.08 0.18 -9.15
N ASP A 164 -15.29 -0.38 -9.26
CA ASP A 164 -16.55 0.35 -9.07
C ASP A 164 -16.67 0.84 -7.62
N ILE A 165 -16.23 0.03 -6.63
CA ILE A 165 -16.18 0.47 -5.23
C ILE A 165 -15.21 1.65 -5.07
N LEU A 166 -14.02 1.59 -5.67
CA LEU A 166 -13.03 2.67 -5.55
C LEU A 166 -13.50 3.97 -6.21
N SER A 167 -14.03 3.90 -7.44
CA SER A 167 -14.38 5.10 -8.22
C SER A 167 -15.78 5.62 -7.91
N GLU A 168 -16.79 4.75 -7.86
CA GLU A 168 -18.19 5.16 -7.74
C GLU A 168 -18.64 5.22 -6.28
N ASP A 169 -18.43 4.15 -5.49
CA ASP A 169 -18.94 4.10 -4.12
C ASP A 169 -18.12 4.96 -3.16
N TRP A 170 -16.79 4.92 -3.30
CA TRP A 170 -15.88 5.72 -2.49
C TRP A 170 -15.55 7.06 -3.14
N GLY A 171 -15.83 7.27 -4.43
CA GLY A 171 -15.68 8.59 -5.07
C GLY A 171 -14.23 9.00 -5.36
N LEU A 172 -13.28 8.06 -5.48
CA LEU A 172 -11.93 8.41 -5.92
C LEU A 172 -11.92 8.89 -7.36
N GLN A 173 -11.47 10.13 -7.57
CA GLN A 173 -11.36 10.73 -8.89
C GLN A 173 -10.11 10.20 -9.62
N MET A 174 -10.21 9.01 -10.19
CA MET A 174 -9.08 8.30 -10.81
C MET A 174 -8.39 9.09 -11.95
N GLY A 175 -9.04 10.09 -12.53
CA GLY A 175 -8.42 11.05 -13.47
C GLY A 175 -7.24 11.83 -12.88
N PHE A 176 -7.18 11.97 -11.55
CA PHE A 176 -6.05 12.58 -10.85
C PHE A 176 -5.12 11.57 -10.15
N CYS A 177 -5.37 10.28 -10.32
CA CYS A 177 -4.44 9.24 -9.86
C CYS A 177 -3.15 9.30 -10.69
N ARG A 178 -2.00 9.31 -10.03
CA ARG A 178 -0.66 9.40 -10.63
C ARG A 178 0.24 8.22 -10.30
N GLY A 179 -0.20 7.35 -9.41
CA GLY A 179 0.47 6.10 -9.12
C GLY A 179 -0.52 5.06 -8.61
N GLN A 180 -0.28 3.81 -8.94
CA GLN A 180 -1.01 2.69 -8.39
C GLN A 180 -0.04 1.58 -8.01
N SER A 181 -0.25 0.99 -6.85
CA SER A 181 0.60 -0.07 -6.33
C SER A 181 -0.24 -1.13 -5.65
N PHE A 182 -0.59 -2.16 -6.41
CA PHE A 182 -1.42 -3.25 -5.93
C PHE A 182 -0.60 -4.49 -5.63
N MET A 183 -0.50 -4.86 -4.35
CA MET A 183 0.23 -6.06 -3.97
C MET A 183 -0.54 -7.31 -4.42
N CYS A 184 0.01 -7.99 -5.43
CA CYS A 184 -0.64 -9.11 -6.10
C CYS A 184 -0.27 -10.44 -5.43
N MET A 185 -0.78 -10.73 -4.23
CA MET A 185 -0.50 -11.98 -3.50
C MET A 185 -1.63 -13.01 -3.61
N GLY A 186 -1.27 -14.27 -3.92
CA GLY A 186 -2.18 -15.42 -3.82
C GLY A 186 -3.42 -15.34 -4.70
N ALA A 187 -4.56 -15.85 -4.22
CA ALA A 187 -5.80 -15.95 -5.01
C ALA A 187 -6.35 -14.60 -5.52
N GLY A 188 -5.94 -13.47 -4.93
CA GLY A 188 -6.33 -12.13 -5.36
C GLY A 188 -5.42 -11.48 -6.41
N SER A 189 -4.30 -12.11 -6.76
CA SER A 189 -3.30 -11.52 -7.66
C SER A 189 -3.87 -11.18 -9.04
N GLN A 190 -4.66 -12.08 -9.62
CA GLN A 190 -5.19 -11.90 -10.98
C GLN A 190 -6.23 -10.77 -11.05
N SER A 191 -7.17 -10.72 -10.12
CA SER A 191 -8.21 -9.68 -10.09
C SER A 191 -7.61 -8.29 -9.85
N LEU A 192 -6.66 -8.18 -8.91
CA LEU A 192 -5.94 -6.92 -8.66
C LEU A 192 -5.09 -6.50 -9.88
N ARG A 193 -4.42 -7.43 -10.55
CA ARG A 193 -3.68 -7.14 -11.78
C ARG A 193 -4.59 -6.65 -12.90
N LYS A 194 -5.76 -7.28 -13.08
CA LYS A 194 -6.77 -6.86 -14.06
C LYS A 194 -7.33 -5.47 -13.76
N MET A 195 -7.63 -5.19 -12.49
CA MET A 195 -8.03 -3.86 -12.04
C MET A 195 -6.93 -2.83 -12.35
N ALA A 196 -5.66 -3.16 -12.08
CA ALA A 196 -4.52 -2.28 -12.36
C ALA A 196 -4.41 -1.92 -13.85
N LEU A 197 -4.53 -2.94 -14.70
CA LEU A 197 -4.49 -2.78 -16.15
C LEU A 197 -5.68 -1.97 -16.67
N GLY A 198 -6.89 -2.20 -16.12
CA GLY A 198 -8.08 -1.41 -16.47
C GLY A 198 -7.95 0.06 -16.08
N PHE A 199 -7.37 0.35 -14.90
CA PHE A 199 -7.04 1.73 -14.52
C PHE A 199 -5.96 2.32 -15.42
N LEU A 200 -4.92 1.58 -15.78
CA LEU A 200 -3.87 2.09 -16.66
C LEU A 200 -4.38 2.38 -18.08
N GLU A 201 -5.31 1.56 -18.58
CA GLU A 201 -5.97 1.78 -19.88
C GLU A 201 -6.84 3.04 -19.86
N SER A 202 -7.61 3.24 -18.79
CA SER A 202 -8.53 4.38 -18.64
C SER A 202 -7.82 5.68 -18.23
N TYR A 203 -6.75 5.55 -17.44
CA TYR A 203 -6.00 6.63 -16.81
C TYR A 203 -4.48 6.39 -16.98
N PRO A 204 -3.90 6.70 -18.15
CA PRO A 204 -2.50 6.36 -18.46
C PRO A 204 -1.44 6.99 -17.55
N LEU A 205 -1.79 8.05 -16.81
CA LEU A 205 -0.92 8.69 -15.83
C LEU A 205 -0.95 8.00 -14.45
N ALA A 206 -1.90 7.11 -14.19
CA ALA A 206 -1.91 6.25 -13.00
C ALA A 206 -0.87 5.13 -13.19
N VAL A 207 0.41 5.48 -13.13
CA VAL A 207 1.49 4.54 -13.45
C VAL A 207 1.59 3.43 -12.41
N ASN A 208 1.81 2.20 -12.86
CA ASN A 208 2.10 1.09 -11.95
C ASN A 208 3.48 1.30 -11.31
N THR A 209 3.55 1.14 -9.99
CA THR A 209 4.79 1.25 -9.24
C THR A 209 4.88 0.13 -8.20
N PRO A 210 6.08 -0.33 -7.83
CA PRO A 210 6.24 -1.05 -6.57
C PRO A 210 5.90 -0.11 -5.40
N SER A 211 5.64 -0.67 -4.22
CA SER A 211 5.40 0.09 -2.98
C SER A 211 6.60 0.00 -2.04
N GLU A 212 6.90 1.08 -1.32
CA GLU A 212 7.83 1.06 -0.18
C GLU A 212 7.36 0.20 1.02
N SER A 213 6.16 -0.41 0.95
CA SER A 213 5.61 -1.29 1.98
C SER A 213 6.49 -2.51 2.27
N CYS A 214 7.27 -2.98 1.29
CA CYS A 214 8.27 -4.03 1.42
C CYS A 214 9.45 -3.82 0.45
N GLY A 215 10.47 -4.67 0.54
CA GLY A 215 11.62 -4.66 -0.37
C GLY A 215 11.24 -5.17 -1.76
N LEU A 216 11.90 -4.62 -2.78
CA LEU A 216 11.57 -4.92 -4.18
C LEU A 216 11.65 -6.41 -4.52
N ALA A 217 12.69 -7.13 -4.06
CA ALA A 217 12.80 -8.56 -4.30
C ALA A 217 11.59 -9.35 -3.74
N TYR A 218 11.11 -8.98 -2.56
CA TYR A 218 9.91 -9.58 -1.96
C TYR A 218 8.64 -9.18 -2.73
N TRP A 219 8.50 -7.90 -3.09
CA TRP A 219 7.38 -7.40 -3.90
C TRP A 219 7.22 -8.18 -5.20
N LEU A 220 8.32 -8.35 -5.95
CA LEU A 220 8.31 -9.07 -7.21
C LEU A 220 8.03 -10.56 -7.01
N ALA A 221 8.63 -11.20 -5.98
CA ALA A 221 8.41 -12.61 -5.67
C ALA A 221 6.95 -12.92 -5.32
N VAL A 222 6.30 -12.04 -4.57
CA VAL A 222 4.88 -12.15 -4.20
C VAL A 222 3.97 -12.10 -5.42
N SER A 223 4.34 -11.30 -6.43
CA SER A 223 3.57 -11.13 -7.66
C SER A 223 3.75 -12.29 -8.67
N LEU A 224 4.62 -13.27 -8.37
CA LEU A 224 4.84 -14.43 -9.24
C LEU A 224 3.65 -15.41 -9.16
N HIS A 225 3.15 -15.80 -10.33
CA HIS A 225 2.10 -16.82 -10.47
C HIS A 225 2.71 -18.24 -10.43
N ASN A 226 3.38 -18.58 -9.33
CA ASN A 226 4.01 -19.89 -9.14
C ASN A 226 3.63 -20.48 -7.77
N GLU A 227 3.05 -21.69 -7.78
CA GLU A 227 2.56 -22.36 -6.57
C GLU A 227 3.67 -22.70 -5.57
N ALA A 228 4.83 -23.15 -6.06
CA ALA A 228 5.97 -23.48 -5.20
C ALA A 228 6.49 -22.23 -4.47
N ILE A 229 6.61 -21.10 -5.18
CA ILE A 229 6.97 -19.82 -4.57
C ILE A 229 5.91 -19.34 -3.59
N THR A 230 4.62 -19.47 -3.93
CA THR A 230 3.52 -19.10 -3.04
C THR A 230 3.57 -19.91 -1.73
N LYS A 231 3.83 -21.22 -1.81
CA LYS A 231 4.01 -22.10 -0.64
C LYS A 231 5.21 -21.66 0.20
N VAL A 232 6.37 -21.41 -0.42
CA VAL A 232 7.58 -20.94 0.28
C VAL A 232 7.32 -19.63 1.00
N LEU A 233 6.75 -18.62 0.33
CA LEU A 233 6.47 -17.32 0.93
C LEU A 233 5.46 -17.45 2.07
N GLY A 234 4.45 -18.31 1.95
CA GLY A 234 3.51 -18.61 3.03
C GLY A 234 4.19 -19.17 4.29
N VAL A 235 5.10 -20.14 4.12
CA VAL A 235 5.88 -20.71 5.25
C VAL A 235 6.83 -19.68 5.85
N VAL A 236 7.49 -18.87 5.02
CA VAL A 236 8.37 -17.77 5.47
C VAL A 236 7.59 -16.73 6.29
N GLU A 237 6.40 -16.35 5.84
CA GLU A 237 5.56 -15.41 6.59
C GLU A 237 5.10 -15.99 7.93
N ASP A 238 4.66 -17.25 7.94
CA ASP A 238 4.23 -17.93 9.17
C ASP A 238 5.41 -18.07 10.17
N LEU A 239 6.61 -18.37 9.66
CA LEU A 239 7.84 -18.38 10.44
C LEU A 239 8.12 -17.01 11.09
N LEU A 240 8.08 -15.94 10.30
CA LEU A 240 8.34 -14.59 10.80
C LEU A 240 7.28 -14.14 11.82
N LEU A 241 6.00 -14.45 11.55
CA LEU A 241 4.90 -14.20 12.48
C LEU A 241 5.01 -15.01 13.77
N PHE A 242 5.50 -16.26 13.70
CA PHE A 242 5.77 -17.09 14.87
C PHE A 242 6.76 -16.41 15.81
N PHE A 243 7.88 -15.88 15.29
CA PHE A 243 8.84 -15.15 16.10
C PHE A 243 8.26 -13.86 16.70
N ASP A 244 7.29 -13.22 16.04
CA ASP A 244 6.58 -12.04 16.54
C ASP A 244 5.61 -12.33 17.69
N GLN A 245 5.28 -13.60 17.97
CA GLN A 245 4.34 -13.95 19.04
C GLN A 245 4.91 -13.73 20.44
N SER A 246 6.25 -13.71 20.60
CA SER A 246 6.87 -13.57 21.91
C SER A 246 8.24 -12.90 21.86
N PRO A 247 8.51 -11.92 22.74
CA PRO A 247 9.85 -11.35 22.91
C PRO A 247 10.92 -12.41 23.22
N ARG A 248 10.55 -13.52 23.88
CA ARG A 248 11.48 -14.62 24.15
C ARG A 248 11.90 -15.35 22.88
N LEU A 249 10.99 -15.54 21.92
CA LEU A 249 11.29 -16.14 20.61
C LEU A 249 12.20 -15.22 19.78
N HIS A 250 11.97 -13.91 19.82
CA HIS A 250 12.89 -12.94 19.22
C HIS A 250 14.30 -13.01 19.79
N ILE A 251 14.44 -13.15 21.11
CA ILE A 251 15.75 -13.27 21.76
C ILE A 251 16.45 -14.55 21.31
N GLU A 252 15.74 -15.68 21.31
CA GLU A 252 16.28 -16.97 20.86
C GLU A 252 16.76 -16.90 19.40
N LEU A 253 15.96 -16.30 18.51
CA LEU A 253 16.33 -16.07 17.11
C LEU A 253 17.54 -15.12 16.99
N SER A 254 17.60 -14.06 17.80
CA SER A 254 18.68 -13.08 17.75
C SER A 254 20.04 -13.65 18.17
N GLN A 255 20.05 -14.64 19.07
CA GLN A 255 21.27 -15.34 19.48
C GLN A 255 21.86 -16.17 18.32
N THR A 256 21.01 -16.70 17.44
CA THR A 256 21.43 -17.31 16.16
C THR A 256 21.84 -16.29 15.09
N MET A 257 21.54 -15.01 15.27
CA MET A 257 21.83 -13.93 14.31
C MET A 257 23.05 -13.05 14.67
N GLU A 258 23.69 -13.25 15.83
CA GLU A 258 24.95 -12.56 16.20
C GLU A 258 26.07 -12.96 15.21
N GLY A 259 26.11 -12.27 14.06
CA GLY A 259 27.07 -12.49 12.98
C GLY A 259 26.53 -12.19 11.57
N LEU A 260 25.21 -12.22 11.34
CA LEU A 260 24.61 -12.08 10.00
C LEU A 260 24.11 -10.66 9.69
N LEU A 261 23.66 -9.90 10.69
CA LEU A 261 23.21 -8.53 10.52
C LEU A 261 24.33 -7.54 10.90
N ASN A 262 25.17 -7.16 9.93
CA ASN A 262 26.04 -5.98 10.07
C ASN A 262 25.26 -4.70 9.76
N THR A 263 24.15 -4.44 10.48
CA THR A 263 23.41 -3.19 10.35
C THR A 263 23.78 -2.25 11.50
N PRO A 264 24.15 -0.98 11.25
CA PRO A 264 24.45 -0.03 12.33
C PRO A 264 23.26 0.05 13.29
N ARG A 265 23.53 -0.11 14.58
CA ARG A 265 22.54 -0.06 15.68
C ARG A 265 21.70 1.24 15.71
N GLU A 266 22.10 2.26 14.98
CA GLU A 266 21.48 3.58 14.92
C GLU A 266 20.19 3.61 14.09
N ALA A 267 19.97 2.65 13.17
CA ALA A 267 18.72 2.51 12.40
C ALA A 267 17.55 1.83 13.18
N LEU A 268 17.79 1.45 14.44
CA LEU A 268 16.83 0.70 15.29
C LEU A 268 16.06 1.58 16.29
N ALA A 269 16.30 2.88 16.31
CA ALA A 269 15.64 3.79 17.25
C ALA A 269 14.57 4.60 16.52
N GLU A 270 13.31 4.22 16.66
CA GLU A 270 12.17 5.14 16.92
C GLU A 270 10.81 4.42 16.91
N VAL A 271 10.67 3.23 16.30
CA VAL A 271 9.42 2.43 16.33
C VAL A 271 9.72 0.95 16.58
N PRO A 272 8.98 0.25 17.46
CA PRO A 272 9.13 -1.20 17.61
C PRO A 272 8.76 -1.91 16.30
N GLU A 273 9.76 -2.47 15.62
CA GLU A 273 9.57 -3.29 14.43
C GLU A 273 9.29 -4.75 14.79
N THR A 274 8.32 -5.36 14.09
CA THR A 274 8.16 -6.82 14.06
C THR A 274 9.26 -7.47 13.21
N CYS A 275 9.63 -8.73 13.47
CA CYS A 275 10.49 -9.55 12.63
C CYS A 275 9.99 -9.53 11.18
N LEU A 276 8.68 -9.72 10.96
CA LEU A 276 8.10 -9.69 9.63
C LEU A 276 8.35 -8.34 8.93
N SER A 277 8.10 -7.21 9.60
CA SER A 277 8.28 -5.87 9.03
C SER A 277 9.74 -5.51 8.75
N ARG A 278 10.67 -6.05 9.54
CA ARG A 278 12.11 -5.82 9.38
C ARG A 278 12.68 -6.62 8.22
N TRP A 279 12.33 -7.90 8.14
CA TRP A 279 12.93 -8.83 7.19
C TRP A 279 12.44 -8.59 5.77
N LYS A 280 11.14 -8.37 5.57
CA LYS A 280 10.58 -8.07 4.24
C LYS A 280 11.26 -6.89 3.53
N LYS A 281 12.08 -6.09 4.23
CA LYS A 281 12.75 -4.89 3.73
C LYS A 281 14.22 -5.09 3.41
N THR A 282 14.89 -6.16 3.82
CA THR A 282 16.33 -6.29 3.55
C THR A 282 16.60 -6.63 2.09
N GLU A 283 17.64 -6.03 1.49
CA GLU A 283 18.07 -6.28 0.09
C GLU A 283 18.39 -7.75 -0.15
N ASP A 284 19.02 -8.33 0.85
CA ASP A 284 19.46 -9.71 0.90
C ASP A 284 18.39 -10.57 1.57
N PHE A 285 17.09 -10.23 1.48
CA PHE A 285 16.03 -10.95 2.21
C PHE A 285 16.11 -12.47 2.01
N PHE A 286 16.22 -12.93 0.77
CA PHE A 286 16.31 -14.37 0.49
C PHE A 286 17.68 -14.96 0.87
N ASP A 287 18.76 -14.19 0.77
CA ASP A 287 20.09 -14.60 1.23
C ASP A 287 20.13 -14.79 2.75
N ILE A 288 19.68 -13.78 3.51
CA ILE A 288 19.58 -13.82 4.98
C ILE A 288 18.63 -14.94 5.40
N LEU A 289 17.51 -15.15 4.70
CA LEU A 289 16.60 -16.27 4.99
C LEU A 289 17.32 -17.61 4.84
N VAL A 290 18.03 -17.82 3.73
CA VAL A 290 18.81 -19.04 3.48
C VAL A 290 19.88 -19.24 4.55
N ASP A 291 20.63 -18.20 4.89
CA ASP A 291 21.70 -18.25 5.90
C ASP A 291 21.16 -18.48 7.32
N MET A 292 19.93 -18.05 7.60
CA MET A 292 19.30 -18.18 8.90
C MET A 292 18.60 -19.53 9.12
N LEU A 293 18.32 -20.31 8.06
CA LEU A 293 17.50 -21.54 8.16
C LEU A 293 17.95 -22.49 9.27
N GLU A 294 19.26 -22.76 9.37
CA GLU A 294 19.78 -23.69 10.40
C GLU A 294 19.55 -23.16 11.82
N GLY A 295 19.76 -21.86 12.03
CA GLY A 295 19.51 -21.22 13.30
C GLY A 295 18.02 -21.21 13.66
N ALA A 296 17.17 -20.87 12.70
CA ALA A 296 15.72 -20.95 12.84
C ALA A 296 15.27 -22.36 13.22
N LEU A 297 15.75 -23.39 12.53
CA LEU A 297 15.40 -24.78 12.80
C LEU A 297 15.84 -25.23 14.19
N SER A 298 17.05 -24.86 14.62
CA SER A 298 17.54 -25.13 15.98
C SER A 298 16.61 -24.51 17.04
N CYS A 299 16.18 -23.26 16.82
CA CYS A 299 15.21 -22.60 17.68
C CYS A 299 13.85 -23.32 17.67
N LEU A 300 13.30 -23.66 16.50
CA LEU A 300 12.01 -24.35 16.39
C LEU A 300 12.05 -25.74 17.04
N ASP A 301 13.15 -26.47 16.92
CA ASP A 301 13.36 -27.75 17.57
C ASP A 301 13.44 -27.62 19.08
N SER A 302 14.12 -26.58 19.59
CA SER A 302 14.15 -26.26 21.03
C SER A 302 12.74 -25.98 21.58
N VAL A 303 11.98 -25.15 20.87
CA VAL A 303 10.61 -24.77 21.26
C VAL A 303 9.63 -25.94 21.16
N SER A 304 9.74 -26.77 20.13
CA SER A 304 8.89 -27.95 19.93
C SER A 304 9.18 -29.05 20.95
N ASN A 305 10.45 -29.32 21.26
CA ASN A 305 10.82 -30.31 22.28
C ASN A 305 10.37 -29.88 23.69
N ASN A 306 10.31 -28.57 23.94
CA ASN A 306 9.78 -27.95 25.17
C ASN A 306 10.27 -28.65 26.45
N THR A 307 11.55 -29.01 26.50
CA THR A 307 12.15 -29.83 27.57
C THR A 307 11.95 -29.24 28.96
N ASN A 308 11.90 -27.91 29.05
CA ASN A 308 11.74 -27.17 30.30
C ASN A 308 10.27 -26.78 30.59
N GLY A 309 9.32 -27.17 29.75
CA GLY A 309 7.89 -26.84 29.88
C GLY A 309 7.58 -25.34 29.82
N SER A 310 8.48 -24.55 29.22
CA SER A 310 8.40 -23.08 29.24
C SER A 310 7.56 -22.48 28.11
N TRP A 311 7.10 -23.32 27.18
CA TRP A 311 6.27 -22.97 26.03
C TRP A 311 4.90 -23.61 26.15
N SER A 312 3.87 -22.97 25.59
CA SER A 312 2.53 -23.56 25.52
C SER A 312 2.51 -24.73 24.53
N ASN A 313 1.55 -25.64 24.69
CA ASN A 313 1.37 -26.75 23.76
C ASN A 313 1.09 -26.26 22.32
N SER A 314 0.35 -25.15 22.16
CA SER A 314 0.08 -24.56 20.85
C SER A 314 1.36 -24.07 20.17
N MET A 315 2.25 -23.39 20.91
CA MET A 315 3.52 -22.91 20.38
C MET A 315 4.45 -24.07 20.02
N SER A 316 4.52 -25.11 20.85
CA SER A 316 5.34 -26.29 20.55
C SER A 316 4.86 -27.05 19.31
N ILE A 317 3.54 -27.17 19.12
CA ILE A 317 2.96 -27.77 17.90
C ILE A 317 3.22 -26.89 16.68
N HIS A 318 3.02 -25.57 16.78
CA HIS A 318 3.28 -24.64 15.68
C HIS A 318 4.75 -24.68 15.26
N ALA A 319 5.66 -24.70 16.25
CA ALA A 319 7.09 -24.85 16.00
C ALA A 319 7.42 -26.17 15.29
N LEU A 320 6.81 -27.28 15.68
CA LEU A 320 7.00 -28.58 15.01
C LEU A 320 6.52 -28.55 13.55
N ILE A 321 5.35 -27.95 13.29
CA ILE A 321 4.79 -27.81 11.93
C ILE A 321 5.75 -27.00 11.05
N LEU A 322 6.18 -25.82 11.53
CA LEU A 322 7.15 -24.98 10.82
C LEU A 322 8.48 -25.70 10.58
N SER A 323 9.00 -26.38 11.61
CA SER A 323 10.27 -27.10 11.55
C SER A 323 10.22 -28.27 10.55
N THR A 324 9.05 -28.89 10.38
CA THR A 324 8.82 -29.93 9.37
C THR A 324 8.75 -29.32 7.97
N ALA A 325 7.94 -28.27 7.79
CA ALA A 325 7.75 -27.61 6.50
C ALA A 325 9.06 -27.05 5.92
N ILE A 326 9.90 -26.42 6.76
CA ILE A 326 11.18 -25.83 6.35
C ILE A 326 12.19 -26.90 5.89
N ARG A 327 12.08 -28.14 6.39
CA ARG A 327 12.97 -29.25 6.00
C ARG A 327 12.56 -29.93 4.70
N GLU A 328 11.37 -29.66 4.17
CA GLU A 328 10.93 -30.23 2.90
C GLU A 328 11.82 -29.71 1.76
N SER A 329 12.23 -30.60 0.85
CA SER A 329 12.98 -30.18 -0.35
C SER A 329 12.16 -29.21 -1.22
N ASP A 330 10.83 -29.32 -1.20
CA ASP A 330 9.88 -28.40 -1.83
C ASP A 330 9.83 -27.01 -1.20
N PHE A 331 10.40 -26.83 -0.02
CA PHE A 331 10.62 -25.51 0.57
C PHE A 331 12.02 -25.00 0.24
N VAL A 332 13.05 -25.81 0.51
CA VAL A 332 14.46 -25.41 0.39
C VAL A 332 14.85 -25.10 -1.06
N ILE A 333 14.45 -25.94 -2.01
CA ILE A 333 14.87 -25.79 -3.41
C ILE A 333 14.28 -24.53 -4.04
N PRO A 334 12.96 -24.27 -3.97
CA PRO A 334 12.42 -23.03 -4.52
C PRO A 334 12.92 -21.78 -3.79
N LEU A 335 13.19 -21.84 -2.49
CA LEU A 335 13.79 -20.73 -1.75
C LEU A 335 15.19 -20.37 -2.26
N VAL A 336 16.06 -21.36 -2.48
CA VAL A 336 17.42 -21.13 -3.03
C VAL A 336 17.37 -20.67 -4.48
N ILE A 337 16.45 -21.20 -5.30
CA ILE A 337 16.22 -20.70 -6.65
C ILE A 337 15.81 -19.22 -6.61
N LEU A 338 14.91 -18.84 -5.70
CA LEU A 338 14.43 -17.47 -5.56
C LEU A 338 15.56 -16.53 -5.11
N LYS A 339 16.37 -16.94 -4.12
CA LYS A 339 17.60 -16.24 -3.71
C LYS A 339 18.48 -15.92 -4.91
N ASN A 340 18.81 -16.94 -5.70
CA ASN A 340 19.73 -16.78 -6.83
C ASN A 340 19.13 -15.99 -7.99
N ALA A 341 17.85 -16.20 -8.30
CA ALA A 341 17.15 -15.46 -9.36
C ALA A 341 17.01 -13.97 -9.02
N CYS A 342 16.86 -13.62 -7.73
CA CYS A 342 16.78 -12.24 -7.26
C CYS A 342 18.14 -11.56 -7.05
N ALA A 343 19.27 -12.25 -7.24
CA ALA A 343 20.60 -11.67 -7.01
C ALA A 343 20.87 -10.35 -7.79
N PRO A 344 20.40 -10.17 -9.05
CA PRO A 344 20.55 -8.88 -9.75
C PRO A 344 19.78 -7.71 -9.12
N LEU A 345 18.83 -7.96 -8.22
CA LEU A 345 17.92 -6.95 -7.64
C LEU A 345 18.42 -6.36 -6.32
N ARG A 346 19.54 -6.87 -5.77
CA ARG A 346 20.03 -6.53 -4.43
C ARG A 346 20.17 -5.02 -4.24
N ASN A 347 20.99 -4.37 -5.07
CA ASN A 347 21.27 -2.93 -4.97
C ASN A 347 20.01 -2.05 -5.18
N CYS A 348 19.09 -2.46 -6.07
CA CYS A 348 17.87 -1.70 -6.34
C CYS A 348 16.95 -1.61 -5.11
N SER A 349 16.86 -2.68 -4.34
CA SER A 349 15.83 -2.82 -3.31
C SER A 349 15.94 -1.79 -2.18
N THR A 350 17.17 -1.38 -1.80
CA THR A 350 17.36 -0.32 -0.79
C THR A 350 17.35 1.05 -1.40
N VAL A 351 17.90 1.23 -2.59
CA VAL A 351 17.98 2.57 -3.18
C VAL A 351 16.59 3.17 -3.38
N PHE A 352 15.61 2.42 -3.90
CA PHE A 352 14.24 2.92 -4.03
C PHE A 352 13.53 3.18 -2.70
N ARG A 353 13.95 2.51 -1.61
CA ARG A 353 13.30 2.62 -0.30
C ARG A 353 13.93 3.70 0.58
N CYS A 354 15.25 3.73 0.68
CA CYS A 354 16.00 4.54 1.64
C CYS A 354 17.14 5.31 0.99
N GLY A 355 17.32 5.20 -0.33
CA GLY A 355 18.31 5.98 -1.07
C GLY A 355 17.91 7.45 -1.07
N ASN A 356 18.92 8.33 -1.08
CA ASN A 356 18.66 9.72 -1.37
C ASN A 356 18.20 9.87 -2.84
N PRO A 357 17.59 11.00 -3.22
CA PRO A 357 17.08 11.19 -4.58
C PRO A 357 18.12 10.99 -5.69
N ALA A 358 19.39 11.32 -5.46
CA ALA A 358 20.46 11.14 -6.44
C ALA A 358 20.81 9.66 -6.65
N ASP A 359 20.84 8.87 -5.57
CA ASP A 359 21.04 7.42 -5.64
C ASP A 359 19.90 6.77 -6.43
N ILE A 360 18.65 7.18 -6.17
CA ILE A 360 17.48 6.69 -6.90
C ILE A 360 17.63 6.92 -8.39
N ILE A 361 17.99 8.14 -8.81
CA ILE A 361 18.17 8.48 -10.23
C ILE A 361 19.26 7.61 -10.87
N CYS A 362 20.40 7.41 -10.18
CA CYS A 362 21.47 6.54 -10.67
C CYS A 362 20.99 5.08 -10.83
N GLU A 363 20.14 4.62 -9.93
CA GLU A 363 19.60 3.26 -9.97
C GLU A 363 18.56 3.07 -11.09
N LEU A 364 17.81 4.11 -11.47
CA LEU A 364 16.89 4.07 -12.62
C LEU A 364 17.60 3.65 -13.91
N GLU A 365 18.84 4.10 -14.11
CA GLU A 365 19.62 3.77 -15.31
C GLU A 365 20.03 2.30 -15.38
N LYS A 366 20.02 1.60 -14.23
CA LYS A 366 20.40 0.18 -14.13
C LYS A 366 19.22 -0.75 -14.36
N ILE A 367 17.98 -0.28 -14.24
CA ILE A 367 16.77 -1.11 -14.41
C ILE A 367 16.75 -1.86 -15.74
N PRO A 368 17.00 -1.23 -16.91
CA PRO A 368 17.05 -1.96 -18.19
C PRO A 368 18.16 -3.03 -18.22
N LEU A 369 19.31 -2.75 -17.59
CA LEU A 369 20.44 -3.69 -17.52
C LEU A 369 20.11 -4.91 -16.64
N ILE A 370 19.32 -4.71 -15.58
CA ILE A 370 18.84 -5.80 -14.72
C ILE A 370 17.87 -6.68 -15.50
N VAL A 371 16.93 -6.10 -16.24
CA VAL A 371 16.01 -6.85 -17.11
C VAL A 371 16.79 -7.66 -18.17
N GLU A 372 17.84 -7.08 -18.75
CA GLU A 372 18.72 -7.78 -19.69
C GLU A 372 19.50 -8.91 -18.98
N SER A 373 19.98 -8.70 -17.76
CA SER A 373 20.66 -9.72 -16.96
C SER A 373 19.75 -10.91 -16.65
N LEU A 374 18.52 -10.66 -16.22
CA LEU A 374 17.50 -11.70 -16.00
C LEU A 374 17.21 -12.47 -17.29
N SER A 375 17.07 -11.76 -18.41
CA SER A 375 16.83 -12.37 -19.74
C SER A 375 18.00 -13.28 -20.15
N LYS A 376 19.25 -12.84 -19.95
CA LYS A 376 20.44 -13.67 -20.21
C LYS A 376 20.52 -14.90 -19.32
N MET A 377 20.10 -14.80 -18.06
CA MET A 377 20.02 -15.97 -17.17
C MET A 377 18.98 -16.97 -17.66
N LEU A 378 17.81 -16.49 -18.13
CA LEU A 378 16.76 -17.34 -18.71
C LEU A 378 17.21 -18.01 -20.01
N GLU A 379 17.91 -17.29 -20.89
CA GLU A 379 18.49 -17.87 -22.12
C GLU A 379 19.52 -18.97 -21.82
N ASN A 380 20.28 -18.82 -20.72
CA ASN A 380 21.31 -19.77 -20.28
C ASN A 380 20.82 -20.69 -19.14
N ILE A 381 19.50 -20.92 -19.03
CA ILE A 381 18.89 -21.63 -17.89
C ILE A 381 19.48 -23.01 -17.64
N SER A 382 19.86 -23.72 -18.69
CA SER A 382 20.46 -25.06 -18.62
C SER A 382 21.81 -25.09 -17.90
N VAL A 383 22.50 -23.95 -17.80
CA VAL A 383 23.78 -23.82 -17.11
C VAL A 383 23.58 -23.26 -15.71
N VAL A 384 22.82 -22.16 -15.58
CA VAL A 384 22.65 -21.49 -14.29
C VAL A 384 21.81 -22.31 -13.30
N HIS A 385 20.82 -23.06 -13.79
CA HIS A 385 19.99 -23.89 -12.91
C HIS A 385 20.80 -25.00 -12.22
N VAL A 386 21.80 -25.57 -12.91
CA VAL A 386 22.59 -26.68 -12.37
C VAL A 386 23.30 -26.27 -11.07
N SER A 387 23.90 -25.08 -11.03
CA SER A 387 24.55 -24.59 -9.82
C SER A 387 23.55 -24.24 -8.72
N TRP A 388 22.39 -23.67 -9.07
CA TRP A 388 21.34 -23.37 -8.09
C TRP A 388 20.76 -24.63 -7.45
N PHE A 389 20.55 -25.68 -8.25
CA PHE A 389 20.05 -26.96 -7.77
C PHE A 389 21.08 -27.70 -6.92
N GLU A 390 22.36 -27.65 -7.28
CA GLU A 390 23.45 -28.20 -6.47
C GLU A 390 23.54 -27.49 -5.10
N GLU A 391 23.51 -26.16 -5.07
CA GLU A 391 23.47 -25.39 -3.81
C GLU A 391 22.26 -25.77 -2.96
N ALA A 392 21.08 -25.84 -3.58
CA ALA A 392 19.83 -26.16 -2.91
C ALA A 392 19.83 -27.56 -2.29
N THR A 393 20.35 -28.56 -3.02
CA THR A 393 20.42 -29.94 -2.53
C THR A 393 21.43 -30.10 -1.40
N GLN A 394 22.57 -29.39 -1.46
CA GLN A 394 23.52 -29.34 -0.34
C GLN A 394 22.88 -28.76 0.92
N LEU A 395 22.15 -27.65 0.79
CA LEU A 395 21.43 -27.03 1.90
C LEU A 395 20.32 -27.95 2.44
N ALA A 396 19.54 -28.59 1.55
CA ALA A 396 18.47 -29.51 1.94
C ALA A 396 19.00 -30.71 2.73
N VAL A 397 20.13 -31.31 2.31
CA VAL A 397 20.81 -32.36 3.07
C VAL A 397 21.24 -31.86 4.45
N LYS A 398 21.76 -30.63 4.52
CA LYS A 398 22.24 -30.02 5.77
C LYS A 398 21.10 -29.83 6.78
N VAL A 399 19.93 -29.37 6.34
CA VAL A 399 18.80 -29.04 7.23
C VAL A 399 17.92 -30.25 7.57
N ALA A 400 17.77 -31.20 6.66
CA ALA A 400 16.89 -32.37 6.82
C ALA A 400 17.63 -33.66 7.22
N GLY A 401 18.96 -33.71 7.08
CA GLY A 401 19.78 -34.90 7.30
C GLY A 401 19.71 -35.94 6.16
N ALA A 402 18.61 -35.99 5.41
CA ALA A 402 18.45 -36.78 4.19
C ALA A 402 17.47 -36.07 3.22
N LEU A 403 17.67 -36.25 1.92
CA LEU A 403 16.77 -35.70 0.90
C LEU A 403 15.47 -36.51 0.85
N SER A 404 14.34 -35.83 1.00
CA SER A 404 13.00 -36.37 0.80
C SER A 404 12.26 -35.53 -0.23
N TYR A 405 11.93 -36.13 -1.36
CA TYR A 405 11.17 -35.48 -2.43
C TYR A 405 9.69 -35.89 -2.38
N PRO A 406 8.77 -35.01 -2.81
CA PRO A 406 7.36 -35.36 -2.95
C PRO A 406 7.14 -36.52 -3.92
N GLU A 407 6.15 -37.36 -3.61
CA GLU A 407 5.76 -38.49 -4.46
C GLU A 407 5.29 -38.04 -5.87
N THR A 408 4.78 -36.81 -6.00
CA THR A 408 4.31 -36.22 -7.26
C THR A 408 5.44 -36.01 -8.29
N LEU A 409 6.69 -35.90 -7.84
CA LEU A 409 7.87 -35.80 -8.71
C LEU A 409 8.51 -37.16 -9.05
N GLY A 410 8.01 -38.26 -8.45
CA GLY A 410 8.56 -39.61 -8.59
C GLY A 410 8.43 -40.24 -9.99
N GLY A 411 7.79 -39.54 -10.94
CA GLY A 411 7.68 -39.95 -12.35
C GLY A 411 8.60 -39.21 -13.32
N CYS A 412 9.41 -38.24 -12.85
CA CYS A 412 10.30 -37.46 -13.72
C CYS A 412 11.67 -38.13 -13.89
N GLU A 413 12.23 -38.13 -15.11
CA GLU A 413 13.51 -38.78 -15.41
C GLU A 413 14.70 -38.13 -14.69
N SER A 414 14.58 -36.86 -14.27
CA SER A 414 15.53 -36.13 -13.42
C SER A 414 14.80 -35.06 -12.60
N LEU A 415 15.01 -35.04 -11.27
CA LEU A 415 14.43 -34.04 -10.37
C LEU A 415 14.96 -32.63 -10.65
N GLU A 416 16.23 -32.50 -11.08
CA GLU A 416 16.82 -31.24 -11.54
C GLU A 416 15.99 -30.65 -12.69
N VAL A 417 15.72 -31.46 -13.72
CA VAL A 417 14.89 -31.03 -14.85
C VAL A 417 13.50 -30.61 -14.37
N ALA A 418 12.90 -31.35 -13.44
CA ALA A 418 11.59 -31.01 -12.93
C ALA A 418 11.55 -29.61 -12.28
N TYR A 419 12.46 -29.29 -11.35
CA TYR A 419 12.52 -27.97 -10.72
C TYR A 419 12.94 -26.86 -11.69
N ARG A 420 13.74 -27.17 -12.71
CA ARG A 420 14.07 -26.22 -13.77
C ARG A 420 12.82 -25.76 -14.51
N GLU A 421 12.01 -26.71 -14.98
CA GLU A 421 10.82 -26.44 -15.79
C GLU A 421 9.67 -25.84 -14.96
N THR A 422 9.49 -26.27 -13.71
CA THR A 422 8.34 -25.86 -12.88
C THR A 422 8.63 -24.68 -11.95
N VAL A 423 9.91 -24.37 -11.67
CA VAL A 423 10.28 -23.29 -10.76
C VAL A 423 11.22 -22.30 -11.44
N SER A 424 12.43 -22.69 -11.85
CA SER A 424 13.43 -21.71 -12.30
C SER A 424 13.02 -20.94 -13.57
N ILE A 425 12.46 -21.62 -14.58
CA ILE A 425 11.97 -20.96 -15.80
C ILE A 425 10.80 -20.01 -15.48
N PRO A 426 9.72 -20.46 -14.80
CA PRO A 426 8.61 -19.56 -14.43
C PRO A 426 9.03 -18.39 -13.55
N VAL A 427 9.95 -18.59 -12.60
CA VAL A 427 10.45 -17.52 -11.72
C VAL A 427 11.20 -16.47 -12.53
N LEU A 428 12.15 -16.85 -13.38
CA LEU A 428 12.89 -15.88 -14.19
C LEU A 428 12.00 -15.16 -15.19
N SER A 429 11.11 -15.90 -15.88
CA SER A 429 10.15 -15.30 -16.81
C SER A 429 9.23 -14.31 -16.09
N GLY A 430 8.67 -14.71 -14.95
CA GLY A 430 7.81 -13.86 -14.14
C GLY A 430 8.54 -12.63 -13.61
N LEU A 431 9.78 -12.75 -13.11
CA LEU A 431 10.57 -11.59 -12.66
C LEU A 431 10.82 -10.59 -13.80
N ILE A 432 11.09 -11.06 -15.03
CA ILE A 432 11.25 -10.18 -16.21
C ILE A 432 9.95 -9.43 -16.50
N GLU A 433 8.81 -10.12 -16.48
CA GLU A 433 7.49 -9.51 -16.70
C GLU A 433 7.16 -8.50 -15.60
N GLU A 434 7.35 -8.87 -14.34
CA GLU A 434 7.10 -7.99 -13.20
C GLU A 434 8.00 -6.77 -13.19
N MET A 435 9.29 -6.91 -13.53
CA MET A 435 10.18 -5.76 -13.68
C MET A 435 9.69 -4.79 -14.76
N LYS A 436 9.28 -5.30 -15.92
CA LYS A 436 8.74 -4.46 -17.01
C LYS A 436 7.40 -3.82 -16.64
N PHE A 437 6.57 -4.53 -15.90
CA PHE A 437 5.26 -4.05 -15.46
C PHE A 437 5.36 -2.95 -14.40
N ASN A 438 6.23 -3.15 -13.40
CA ASN A 438 6.39 -2.23 -12.26
C ASN A 438 7.35 -1.06 -12.56
N PHE A 439 8.27 -1.21 -13.53
CA PHE A 439 9.20 -0.16 -13.97
C PHE A 439 9.02 0.16 -15.45
N SER A 440 7.78 0.52 -15.82
CA SER A 440 7.47 0.97 -17.17
C SER A 440 8.23 2.26 -17.53
N GLU A 441 8.35 2.57 -18.82
CA GLU A 441 8.97 3.82 -19.27
C GLU A 441 8.28 5.07 -18.67
N CYS A 442 6.95 5.04 -18.52
CA CYS A 442 6.21 6.13 -17.86
C CYS A 442 6.63 6.27 -16.39
N HIS A 443 6.77 5.17 -15.66
CA HIS A 443 7.22 5.19 -14.26
C HIS A 443 8.66 5.68 -14.12
N LEU A 444 9.58 5.20 -14.95
CA LEU A 444 10.97 5.65 -14.94
C LEU A 444 11.08 7.16 -15.25
N ARG A 445 10.26 7.67 -16.18
CA ARG A 445 10.19 9.11 -16.48
C ARG A 445 9.59 9.91 -15.33
N ALA A 446 8.55 9.39 -14.68
CA ALA A 446 7.97 10.01 -13.49
C ALA A 446 9.01 10.15 -12.37
N LEU A 447 9.85 9.14 -12.15
CA LEU A 447 10.92 9.20 -11.14
C LEU A 447 12.08 10.13 -11.50
N ARG A 448 12.34 10.41 -12.79
CA ARG A 448 13.36 11.40 -13.20
C ARG A 448 13.05 12.82 -12.73
N VAL A 449 11.81 13.12 -12.37
CA VAL A 449 11.42 14.40 -11.76
C VAL A 449 12.20 14.67 -10.46
N LEU A 450 12.68 13.63 -9.77
CA LEU A 450 13.57 13.76 -8.62
C LEU A 450 14.84 14.56 -8.92
N SER A 451 15.27 14.65 -10.18
CA SER A 451 16.44 15.46 -10.58
C SER A 451 16.24 16.96 -10.31
N LEU A 452 15.00 17.41 -10.11
CA LEU A 452 14.69 18.79 -9.73
C LEU A 452 15.01 19.10 -8.27
N LEU A 453 15.25 18.09 -7.43
CA LEU A 453 15.56 18.32 -6.03
C LEU A 453 16.93 19.01 -5.87
N PRO A 454 17.06 19.96 -4.94
CA PRO A 454 18.31 20.69 -4.70
C PRO A 454 19.51 19.77 -4.40
N THR A 455 19.30 18.66 -3.69
CA THR A 455 20.33 17.63 -3.43
C THR A 455 20.87 16.95 -4.68
N CYS A 456 20.11 16.96 -5.77
CA CYS A 456 20.53 16.40 -7.06
C CYS A 456 21.30 17.41 -7.93
N ASN A 457 21.51 18.64 -7.44
CA ASN A 457 22.11 19.74 -8.19
C ASN A 457 21.40 19.95 -9.55
N PRO A 458 20.18 20.52 -9.54
CA PRO A 458 19.33 20.59 -10.72
C PRO A 458 20.04 21.31 -11.87
N LEU A 459 19.86 20.78 -13.08
CA LEU A 459 20.48 21.29 -14.30
C LEU A 459 19.42 21.91 -15.22
N PRO A 460 19.78 22.97 -15.98
CA PRO A 460 18.88 23.52 -16.99
C PRO A 460 18.62 22.47 -18.08
N ILE A 461 17.44 22.53 -18.67
CA ILE A 461 17.04 21.72 -19.81
C ILE A 461 17.90 22.12 -21.00
N LEU A 462 18.62 21.15 -21.57
CA LEU A 462 19.42 21.36 -22.77
C LEU A 462 18.49 21.56 -23.99
N PRO A 463 18.74 22.54 -24.87
CA PRO A 463 17.93 22.76 -26.07
C PRO A 463 17.86 21.53 -26.99
N GLU A 464 18.91 20.70 -26.99
CA GLU A 464 19.04 19.50 -27.81
C GLU A 464 18.42 18.25 -27.15
N ALA A 465 17.88 18.36 -25.93
CA ALA A 465 17.24 17.23 -25.26
C ALA A 465 15.99 16.79 -26.03
N SER A 466 16.06 15.59 -26.62
CA SER A 466 14.94 15.01 -27.38
C SER A 466 13.72 14.72 -26.51
N GLU A 467 13.92 14.54 -25.20
CA GLU A 467 12.88 14.25 -24.24
C GLU A 467 13.05 15.13 -22.99
N LYS A 468 12.00 15.88 -22.63
CA LYS A 468 12.01 16.81 -21.51
C LYS A 468 11.26 16.21 -20.31
N ILE A 469 11.81 16.37 -19.12
CA ILE A 469 11.31 15.74 -17.87
C ILE A 469 9.85 16.06 -17.53
N TYR A 470 9.33 17.20 -17.95
CA TYR A 470 7.98 17.64 -17.64
C TYR A 470 6.90 17.16 -18.62
N THR A 471 7.29 16.58 -19.76
CA THR A 471 6.37 16.29 -20.88
C THR A 471 5.26 15.31 -20.52
N ILE A 472 5.55 14.31 -19.69
CA ILE A 472 4.55 13.35 -19.22
C ILE A 472 3.41 14.01 -18.42
N TYR A 473 3.72 15.11 -17.71
CA TYR A 473 2.78 15.81 -16.85
C TYR A 473 2.37 17.18 -17.41
N GLN A 474 2.53 17.41 -18.71
CA GLN A 474 2.31 18.73 -19.29
C GLN A 474 0.89 19.27 -19.05
N SER A 475 -0.13 18.40 -19.03
CA SER A 475 -1.54 18.76 -18.73
C SER A 475 -1.79 19.08 -17.26
N ASP A 476 -0.89 18.66 -16.38
CA ASP A 476 -1.01 18.79 -14.92
C ASP A 476 -0.30 20.03 -14.39
N LEU A 477 0.48 20.72 -15.23
CA LEU A 477 1.24 21.88 -14.85
C LEU A 477 0.36 23.14 -14.73
N PRO A 478 0.59 23.99 -13.71
CA PRO A 478 -0.10 25.28 -13.59
C PRO A 478 0.14 26.22 -14.79
N GLU A 479 1.37 26.26 -15.31
CA GLU A 479 1.77 27.11 -16.43
C GLU A 479 2.56 26.31 -17.48
N PRO A 480 1.90 25.43 -18.27
CA PRO A 480 2.59 24.49 -19.17
C PRO A 480 3.51 25.16 -20.20
N ASP A 481 3.12 26.33 -20.71
CA ASP A 481 3.88 27.08 -21.71
C ASP A 481 5.20 27.65 -21.17
N LYS A 482 5.30 27.82 -19.84
CA LYS A 482 6.48 28.34 -19.15
C LYS A 482 7.30 27.26 -18.45
N ALA A 483 6.92 25.98 -18.58
CA ALA A 483 7.54 24.89 -17.83
C ALA A 483 9.07 24.84 -17.99
N GLU A 484 9.56 25.03 -19.20
CA GLU A 484 11.00 25.03 -19.49
C GLU A 484 11.73 26.23 -18.92
N GLU A 485 11.14 27.43 -19.03
CA GLU A 485 11.70 28.64 -18.41
C GLU A 485 11.77 28.48 -16.89
N ASP A 486 10.68 28.01 -16.27
CA ASP A 486 10.57 27.79 -14.82
C ASP A 486 11.61 26.79 -14.30
N ILE A 487 11.81 25.67 -15.00
CA ILE A 487 12.83 24.68 -14.63
C ILE A 487 14.25 25.25 -14.80
N ASN A 488 14.50 26.04 -15.85
CA ASN A 488 15.80 26.64 -16.09
C ASN A 488 16.14 27.70 -15.04
N THR A 489 15.18 28.55 -14.65
CA THR A 489 15.39 29.55 -13.60
C THR A 489 15.57 28.91 -12.24
N TRP A 490 14.87 27.80 -11.96
CA TRP A 490 15.07 26.99 -10.76
C TRP A 490 16.50 26.44 -10.69
N ALA A 491 17.00 25.84 -11.77
CA ALA A 491 18.36 25.34 -11.85
C ALA A 491 19.40 26.45 -11.62
N SER A 492 19.26 27.59 -12.29
CA SER A 492 20.13 28.75 -12.07
C SER A 492 20.09 29.27 -10.64
N ALA A 493 18.91 29.30 -9.99
CA ALA A 493 18.79 29.74 -8.61
C ALA A 493 19.60 28.86 -7.64
N TRP A 494 19.56 27.54 -7.79
CA TRP A 494 20.33 26.62 -6.95
C TRP A 494 21.82 26.60 -7.25
N GLN A 495 22.21 26.86 -8.50
CA GLN A 495 23.62 26.94 -8.88
C GLN A 495 24.28 28.27 -8.49
N GLU A 496 23.55 29.38 -8.50
CA GLU A 496 24.11 30.72 -8.30
C GLU A 496 23.80 31.31 -6.93
N LYS A 497 22.55 31.24 -6.47
CA LYS A 497 22.10 31.92 -5.23
C LYS A 497 22.34 31.07 -3.99
N HIS A 498 22.18 29.76 -4.10
CA HIS A 498 22.16 28.83 -2.96
C HIS A 498 23.38 27.88 -2.92
N GLN A 499 24.42 28.15 -3.72
CA GLN A 499 25.61 27.30 -3.84
C GLN A 499 26.33 27.03 -2.50
N ASP A 500 26.35 28.03 -1.61
CA ASP A 500 27.04 27.96 -0.31
C ASP A 500 26.12 27.53 0.85
N THR A 501 24.85 27.21 0.58
CA THR A 501 23.87 26.79 1.59
C THR A 501 23.63 25.29 1.51
N SER A 502 23.42 24.64 2.66
CA SER A 502 23.00 23.24 2.68
C SER A 502 21.63 23.10 1.99
N PRO A 503 21.51 22.31 0.91
CA PRO A 503 20.24 22.13 0.22
C PRO A 503 19.21 21.41 1.12
N PRO A 504 17.91 21.71 0.94
CA PRO A 504 16.83 20.90 1.49
C PRO A 504 17.01 19.40 1.16
N ALA A 505 16.87 18.53 2.15
CA ALA A 505 17.15 17.10 2.03
C ALA A 505 15.95 16.26 1.60
N SER A 506 14.74 16.81 1.65
CA SER A 506 13.48 16.14 1.30
C SER A 506 12.61 16.96 0.34
N ILE A 507 11.56 16.34 -0.21
CA ILE A 507 10.58 17.03 -1.04
C ILE A 507 9.81 18.05 -0.20
N SER A 508 9.35 17.70 1.01
CA SER A 508 8.69 18.65 1.92
C SER A 508 9.54 19.87 2.23
N GLU A 509 10.82 19.68 2.59
CA GLU A 509 11.72 20.80 2.87
C GLU A 509 11.92 21.67 1.62
N THR A 510 11.98 21.05 0.44
CA THR A 510 12.10 21.77 -0.84
C THR A 510 10.83 22.59 -1.13
N LEU A 511 9.65 22.00 -0.93
CA LEU A 511 8.35 22.66 -1.14
C LEU A 511 8.13 23.82 -0.16
N LEU A 512 8.61 23.69 1.09
CA LEU A 512 8.57 24.75 2.11
C LEU A 512 9.58 25.88 1.85
N HIS A 513 10.62 25.63 1.06
CA HIS A 513 11.67 26.59 0.81
C HIS A 513 11.13 27.84 0.05
N PRO A 514 11.55 29.07 0.40
CA PRO A 514 11.04 30.29 -0.24
C PRO A 514 11.19 30.33 -1.77
N GLU A 515 12.23 29.69 -2.32
CA GLU A 515 12.45 29.63 -3.77
C GLU A 515 11.33 28.86 -4.50
N ALA A 516 10.67 27.88 -3.86
CA ALA A 516 9.60 27.09 -4.47
C ALA A 516 8.36 27.95 -4.79
N LYS A 517 8.10 29.01 -4.01
CA LYS A 517 6.99 29.96 -4.25
C LYS A 517 7.11 30.70 -5.57
N GLY A 518 8.33 30.83 -6.10
CA GLY A 518 8.61 31.45 -7.39
C GLY A 518 8.52 30.49 -8.58
N HIS A 519 8.38 29.18 -8.34
CA HIS A 519 8.49 28.14 -9.36
C HIS A 519 7.29 27.15 -9.30
N PRO A 520 6.11 27.57 -9.80
CA PRO A 520 4.88 26.78 -9.64
C PRO A 520 4.89 25.46 -10.42
N ASN A 521 5.56 25.38 -11.58
CA ASN A 521 5.63 24.12 -12.34
C ASN A 521 6.58 23.13 -11.68
N VAL A 522 7.73 23.61 -11.18
CA VAL A 522 8.66 22.77 -10.40
C VAL A 522 7.97 22.24 -9.14
N THR A 523 7.23 23.10 -8.44
CA THR A 523 6.44 22.72 -7.25
C THR A 523 5.41 21.64 -7.59
N ALA A 524 4.66 21.80 -8.69
CA ALA A 524 3.69 20.80 -9.12
C ALA A 524 4.34 19.45 -9.48
N LEU A 525 5.48 19.48 -10.18
CA LEU A 525 6.27 18.28 -10.52
C LEU A 525 6.78 17.57 -9.26
N LEU A 526 7.29 18.31 -8.28
CA LEU A 526 7.74 17.74 -7.01
C LEU A 526 6.58 17.09 -6.23
N LYS A 527 5.39 17.69 -6.24
CA LYS A 527 4.19 17.07 -5.66
C LYS A 527 3.78 15.79 -6.41
N LEU A 528 3.85 15.78 -7.74
CA LEU A 528 3.55 14.61 -8.58
C LEU A 528 4.47 13.42 -8.28
N VAL A 529 5.77 13.65 -8.10
CA VAL A 529 6.70 12.57 -7.75
C VAL A 529 6.59 12.15 -6.28
N ALA A 530 6.21 13.07 -5.39
CA ALA A 530 6.00 12.79 -3.97
C ALA A 530 4.83 11.83 -3.69
N VAL A 531 3.84 11.76 -4.59
CA VAL A 531 2.72 10.81 -4.44
C VAL A 531 3.04 9.40 -4.93
N LEU A 532 4.16 9.18 -5.64
CA LEU A 532 4.49 7.86 -6.18
C LEU A 532 4.86 6.86 -5.07
N PRO A 533 4.20 5.68 -5.01
CA PRO A 533 4.45 4.69 -3.96
C PRO A 533 5.82 4.00 -3.99
N SER A 534 6.60 4.19 -5.06
CA SER A 534 7.90 3.53 -5.21
C SER A 534 9.04 4.22 -4.47
N VAL A 535 8.78 5.37 -3.85
CA VAL A 535 9.82 6.19 -3.22
C VAL A 535 9.42 6.61 -1.82
N SER A 536 10.17 6.13 -0.84
CA SER A 536 10.02 6.55 0.56
C SER A 536 10.95 7.74 0.83
N MET A 537 10.51 8.92 0.40
CA MET A 537 11.29 10.16 0.51
C MET A 537 11.24 10.83 1.88
N GLU A 538 10.26 10.44 2.71
CA GLU A 538 10.02 11.02 4.02
C GLU A 538 9.63 9.93 5.01
N CYS A 539 10.10 10.05 6.25
CA CYS A 539 10.10 9.05 7.31
C CYS A 539 8.99 8.00 7.21
N ASP A 540 9.30 6.85 6.58
CA ASP A 540 8.62 5.57 6.80
C ASP A 540 7.07 5.66 6.88
N LEU A 541 6.44 6.52 6.08
CA LEU A 541 5.01 6.86 6.20
C LEU A 541 4.13 5.61 6.05
N MET A 542 4.32 4.88 4.94
CA MET A 542 3.64 3.62 4.69
C MET A 542 3.96 2.57 5.77
N LYS A 543 5.20 2.52 6.26
CA LYS A 543 5.59 1.57 7.33
C LYS A 543 4.81 1.84 8.61
N THR A 544 4.73 3.10 9.03
CA THR A 544 4.05 3.51 10.26
C THR A 544 2.57 3.16 10.17
N THR A 545 1.92 3.53 9.06
CA THR A 545 0.51 3.22 8.79
C THR A 545 0.26 1.71 8.77
N LEU A 546 1.12 0.91 8.13
CA LEU A 546 0.99 -0.55 8.09
C LEU A 546 1.21 -1.23 9.45
N ASN A 547 2.16 -0.75 10.25
CA ASN A 547 2.41 -1.28 11.59
C ASN A 547 1.21 -1.01 12.51
N SER A 548 0.62 0.18 12.44
CA SER A 548 -0.63 0.50 13.13
C SER A 548 -1.77 -0.42 12.69
N LEU A 549 -1.99 -0.57 11.37
CA LEU A 549 -3.01 -1.47 10.82
C LEU A 549 -2.86 -2.90 11.37
N ARG A 550 -1.64 -3.48 11.27
CA ARG A 550 -1.37 -4.84 11.74
C ARG A 550 -1.56 -4.99 13.25
N THR A 551 -1.23 -3.96 14.02
CA THR A 551 -1.44 -3.96 15.47
C THR A 551 -2.94 -3.99 15.79
N PHE A 552 -3.74 -3.16 15.13
CA PHE A 552 -5.18 -3.13 15.36
C PHE A 552 -5.90 -4.39 14.86
N LEU A 553 -5.46 -4.99 13.76
CA LEU A 553 -6.02 -6.26 13.27
C LEU A 553 -5.75 -7.45 14.22
N LYS A 554 -4.67 -7.40 15.02
CA LYS A 554 -4.36 -8.43 16.02
C LYS A 554 -5.18 -8.29 17.32
N ASN A 555 -5.79 -7.14 17.56
CA ASN A 555 -6.57 -6.90 18.78
C ASN A 555 -7.99 -7.46 18.63
N ASP A 556 -8.27 -8.59 19.27
CA ASP A 556 -9.60 -9.22 19.27
C ASP A 556 -10.56 -8.68 20.35
N ASN A 557 -10.10 -7.75 21.19
CA ASN A 557 -10.82 -7.31 22.40
C ASN A 557 -11.86 -6.19 22.18
N ILE A 558 -12.05 -5.70 20.95
CA ILE A 558 -12.90 -4.55 20.65
C ILE A 558 -13.80 -4.93 19.48
N CYS A 559 -15.04 -5.36 19.72
CA CYS A 559 -16.02 -5.60 18.64
C CYS A 559 -17.45 -5.34 19.11
N ARG A 560 -17.94 -4.10 18.88
CA ARG A 560 -19.38 -3.81 18.71
C ARG A 560 -19.75 -3.51 17.26
N ALA A 561 -18.76 -3.32 16.40
CA ALA A 561 -18.86 -3.14 14.96
C ALA A 561 -18.15 -4.30 14.22
N SER A 562 -18.19 -4.32 12.88
CA SER A 562 -17.30 -5.20 12.12
C SER A 562 -15.83 -4.89 12.44
N LYS A 563 -14.95 -5.89 12.36
CA LYS A 563 -13.52 -5.69 12.68
C LYS A 563 -12.87 -4.66 11.75
N THR A 564 -13.28 -4.61 10.47
CA THR A 564 -12.79 -3.61 9.50
C THR A 564 -13.18 -2.19 9.89
N THR A 565 -14.44 -1.97 10.30
CA THR A 565 -14.92 -0.68 10.80
C THR A 565 -14.21 -0.27 12.09
N THR A 566 -14.04 -1.21 13.02
CA THR A 566 -13.29 -0.97 14.27
C THR A 566 -11.86 -0.53 13.98
N VAL A 567 -11.18 -1.20 13.05
CA VAL A 567 -9.82 -0.84 12.65
C VAL A 567 -9.77 0.54 11.99
N MET A 568 -10.72 0.90 11.13
CA MET A 568 -10.82 2.26 10.58
C MET A 568 -10.90 3.31 11.70
N LEU A 569 -11.78 3.09 12.68
CA LEU A 569 -11.95 4.03 13.80
C LEU A 569 -10.68 4.14 14.67
N LEU A 570 -9.97 3.04 14.90
CA LEU A 570 -8.72 3.04 15.66
C LEU A 570 -7.55 3.69 14.90
N MET A 571 -7.48 3.51 13.59
CA MET A 571 -6.50 4.20 12.73
C MET A 571 -6.71 5.72 12.76
N HIS A 572 -7.96 6.17 12.95
CA HIS A 572 -8.33 7.59 13.06
C HIS A 572 -8.81 7.95 14.48
N ARG A 573 -8.16 7.40 15.53
CA ARG A 573 -8.60 7.56 16.92
C ARG A 573 -8.75 9.01 17.38
N GLN A 574 -7.95 9.93 16.82
CA GLN A 574 -8.06 11.37 17.09
C GLN A 574 -9.46 11.91 16.72
N THR A 575 -10.08 11.38 15.67
CA THR A 575 -11.46 11.72 15.27
C THR A 575 -12.43 11.44 16.40
N LEU A 576 -12.28 10.32 17.09
CA LEU A 576 -13.19 9.97 18.18
C LEU A 576 -12.99 10.87 19.41
N GLN A 577 -11.75 11.27 19.70
CA GLN A 577 -11.46 12.25 20.77
C GLN A 577 -12.08 13.61 20.48
N THR A 578 -11.87 14.13 19.27
CA THR A 578 -12.44 15.43 18.88
C THR A 578 -13.95 15.37 18.74
N LEU A 579 -14.51 14.21 18.40
CA LEU A 579 -15.95 14.01 18.34
C LEU A 579 -16.63 14.24 19.70
N GLU A 580 -16.04 13.78 20.80
CA GLU A 580 -16.60 14.01 22.14
C GLU A 580 -16.74 15.51 22.44
N GLU A 581 -15.71 16.31 22.15
CA GLU A 581 -15.75 17.76 22.38
C GLU A 581 -16.78 18.49 21.49
N VAL A 582 -16.84 18.12 20.20
CA VAL A 582 -17.82 18.70 19.27
C VAL A 582 -19.24 18.34 19.69
N VAL A 583 -19.45 17.12 20.16
CA VAL A 583 -20.74 16.64 20.66
C VAL A 583 -21.16 17.42 21.90
N ASP A 584 -20.28 17.58 22.88
CA ASP A 584 -20.55 18.36 24.09
C ASP A 584 -20.95 19.80 23.76
N LYS A 585 -20.24 20.45 22.83
CA LYS A 585 -20.54 21.81 22.38
C LYS A 585 -21.86 21.92 21.61
N CYS A 586 -22.22 20.90 20.84
CA CYS A 586 -23.50 20.85 20.16
C CYS A 586 -24.65 20.66 21.17
N MET A 587 -24.46 19.81 22.18
CA MET A 587 -25.43 19.62 23.27
C MET A 587 -25.62 20.92 24.07
N GLU A 588 -24.55 21.64 24.42
CA GLU A 588 -24.65 22.97 25.06
C GLU A 588 -25.44 23.99 24.23
N SER A 589 -25.33 23.92 22.91
CA SER A 589 -25.90 24.90 21.98
C SER A 589 -27.35 24.61 21.58
N ASP A 590 -27.75 23.34 21.51
CA ASP A 590 -29.14 22.92 21.24
C ASP A 590 -29.58 21.77 22.19
N PRO A 591 -30.46 22.04 23.17
CA PRO A 591 -30.99 21.01 24.06
C PRO A 591 -31.69 19.83 23.34
N LYS A 592 -32.16 20.02 22.10
CA LYS A 592 -32.86 18.98 21.34
C LYS A 592 -31.93 17.89 20.81
N SER A 593 -30.64 18.17 20.70
CA SER A 593 -29.64 17.20 20.20
C SER A 593 -29.25 16.14 21.23
N HIS A 594 -29.52 16.39 22.53
CA HIS A 594 -29.05 15.58 23.65
C HIS A 594 -29.41 14.09 23.57
N GLY A 595 -30.61 13.76 23.07
CA GLY A 595 -31.09 12.36 23.05
C GLY A 595 -30.23 11.47 22.16
N PHE A 596 -29.93 11.93 20.94
CA PHE A 596 -29.09 11.22 19.99
C PHE A 596 -27.61 11.31 20.37
N LEU A 597 -27.14 12.51 20.71
CA LEU A 597 -25.73 12.77 20.98
C LEU A 597 -25.19 12.09 22.25
N SER A 598 -26.03 11.91 23.27
CA SER A 598 -25.64 11.13 24.46
C SER A 598 -25.33 9.67 24.13
N HIS A 599 -26.00 9.09 23.13
CA HIS A 599 -25.67 7.74 22.65
C HIS A 599 -24.33 7.71 21.92
N VAL A 600 -24.02 8.76 21.13
CA VAL A 600 -22.72 8.91 20.47
C VAL A 600 -21.58 8.94 21.50
N CYS A 601 -21.71 9.72 22.58
CA CYS A 601 -20.71 9.73 23.68
C CYS A 601 -20.54 8.35 24.33
N THR A 602 -21.66 7.66 24.61
CA THR A 602 -21.61 6.31 25.22
C THR A 602 -20.91 5.30 24.29
N TYR A 603 -21.01 5.50 22.98
CA TYR A 603 -20.34 4.69 21.98
C TYR A 603 -18.84 4.99 21.90
N THR A 604 -18.41 6.27 21.92
CA THR A 604 -16.98 6.64 21.85
C THR A 604 -16.20 6.18 23.08
N GLU A 605 -16.80 6.22 24.27
CA GLU A 605 -16.22 5.72 25.52
C GLU A 605 -15.78 4.24 25.43
N TYR A 606 -16.45 3.43 24.60
CA TYR A 606 -16.12 2.02 24.41
C TYR A 606 -14.77 1.78 23.72
N PHE A 607 -14.26 2.74 22.95
CA PHE A 607 -12.93 2.69 22.34
C PHE A 607 -11.80 3.03 23.32
N GLY A 608 -12.11 3.09 24.62
CA GLY A 608 -11.13 3.30 25.70
C GLY A 608 -10.40 4.62 25.59
N ILE A 609 -11.08 5.65 25.10
CA ILE A 609 -10.57 7.01 25.00
C ILE A 609 -10.61 7.62 26.40
N VAL A 610 -9.67 7.19 27.26
CA VAL A 610 -9.39 7.79 28.57
C VAL A 610 -7.88 7.85 28.75
#